data_AF-A0A8A2VEU2-F1
#
_entry.id   AF-A0A8A2VEU2-F1
#
_cell.length_a   1.000
_cell.length_b   1.000
_cell.length_c   1.000
_cell.angle_alpha   90.00
_cell.angle_beta   90.00
_cell.angle_gamma   90.00
#
_symmetry.space_group_name_H-M   'P 1'
#
loop_
_entity.id
_entity.type
_entity.pdbx_description
1 polymer ?
#
loop_
_entity_poly.entity_id
_entity_poly.type
_entity_poly.pdbx_seq_one_letter_code
_entity_poly.pdbx_strand_id
1 'polypeptide(L)'
;MKRRPLTRRRTLGAATASLVALAGCVFTDGEVEFDRGELSVVVDGDPVDLSADRFQAENVDNDSVAFHLHERDEYWYMEGEEPVTFAEGIDLLPRFAYANREDAHVVTVDGTEYDGRDSSTAITFLVDDEVVDPTTYEVQNGESLRLEIETDA
;
A
#
# COMPACT_ATOMS: atom_id res chain seq x y z
N MET A 1 7.76 -34.48 -77.37
CA MET A 1 8.73 -33.93 -76.38
C MET A 1 8.79 -34.86 -75.18
N LYS A 2 10.00 -35.28 -74.78
CA LYS A 2 10.29 -36.31 -73.77
C LYS A 2 10.11 -35.76 -72.35
N ARG A 3 9.44 -36.54 -71.49
CA ARG A 3 9.45 -36.38 -70.02
C ARG A 3 10.87 -36.68 -69.50
N ARG A 4 11.33 -35.91 -68.51
CA ARG A 4 12.47 -36.28 -67.64
C ARG A 4 12.07 -36.18 -66.16
N PRO A 5 12.49 -37.11 -65.30
CA PRO A 5 11.96 -37.27 -63.95
C PRO A 5 12.93 -36.82 -62.82
N LEU A 6 12.31 -36.36 -61.73
CA LEU A 6 12.52 -36.68 -60.31
C LEU A 6 13.92 -36.64 -59.61
N THR A 7 13.89 -35.89 -58.50
CA THR A 7 14.48 -36.13 -57.15
C THR A 7 15.88 -35.62 -56.79
N ARG A 8 15.92 -34.75 -55.77
CA ARG A 8 16.85 -34.76 -54.61
C ARG A 8 16.12 -34.05 -53.45
N ARG A 9 15.55 -34.80 -52.50
CA ARG A 9 16.11 -35.21 -51.19
C ARG A 9 16.41 -34.04 -50.22
N ARG A 10 15.57 -34.02 -49.17
CA ARG A 10 15.85 -33.85 -47.73
C ARG A 10 16.48 -32.54 -47.24
N THR A 11 15.76 -31.85 -46.35
CA THR A 11 16.24 -31.37 -45.03
C THR A 11 15.01 -30.84 -44.28
N LEU A 12 14.58 -31.55 -43.24
CA LEU A 12 14.81 -31.26 -41.81
C LEU A 12 13.99 -30.05 -41.34
N GLY A 13 13.03 -30.35 -40.46
CA GLY A 13 12.15 -29.37 -39.84
C GLY A 13 12.90 -28.42 -38.93
N ALA A 14 12.35 -27.22 -38.82
CA ALA A 14 12.50 -26.34 -37.69
C ALA A 14 11.11 -25.80 -37.39
N ALA A 15 10.41 -26.42 -36.44
CA ALA A 15 9.27 -25.79 -35.81
C ALA A 15 9.84 -24.78 -34.81
N THR A 16 10.03 -23.54 -35.26
CA THR A 16 10.23 -22.42 -34.34
C THR A 16 8.86 -22.02 -33.81
N ALA A 17 8.44 -22.65 -32.72
CA ALA A 17 7.44 -22.07 -31.84
C ALA A 17 8.11 -20.90 -31.12
N SER A 18 8.08 -19.73 -31.75
CA SER A 18 8.40 -18.48 -31.06
C SER A 18 7.24 -18.17 -30.13
N LEU A 19 7.42 -18.52 -28.85
CA LEU A 19 6.67 -17.97 -27.74
C LEU A 19 6.88 -16.45 -27.78
N VAL A 20 5.91 -15.73 -28.34
CA VAL A 20 5.80 -14.29 -28.11
C VAL A 20 5.29 -14.16 -26.68
N ALA A 21 6.21 -13.82 -25.78
CA ALA A 21 5.88 -13.45 -24.43
C ALA A 21 4.91 -12.27 -24.48
N LEU A 22 3.66 -12.53 -24.09
CA LEU A 22 2.72 -11.49 -23.68
C LEU A 22 3.14 -11.07 -22.27
N ALA A 23 4.08 -10.13 -22.17
CA ALA A 23 4.37 -9.44 -20.93
C ALA A 23 4.55 -7.96 -21.25
N GLY A 24 3.55 -7.16 -20.87
CA GLY A 24 3.68 -5.72 -20.65
C GLY A 24 3.69 -4.83 -21.88
N CYS A 25 2.57 -4.75 -22.61
CA CYS A 25 2.21 -3.48 -23.23
C CYS A 25 1.49 -2.64 -22.17
N VAL A 26 2.04 -1.49 -21.76
CA VAL A 26 1.29 -0.24 -21.70
C VAL A 26 2.28 0.91 -21.52
N PHE A 27 2.33 1.78 -22.51
CA PHE A 27 2.80 3.15 -22.37
C PHE A 27 1.65 3.89 -21.70
N THR A 28 1.80 4.28 -20.43
CA THR A 28 0.89 5.24 -19.80
C THR A 28 1.35 6.65 -20.13
N ASP A 29 0.38 7.41 -20.60
CA ASP A 29 0.45 8.78 -21.08
C ASP A 29 0.54 9.71 -19.88
N GLY A 30 1.74 10.18 -19.51
CA GLY A 30 1.97 11.42 -18.76
C GLY A 30 1.25 11.68 -17.42
N GLU A 31 0.55 10.72 -16.82
CA GLU A 31 0.02 10.82 -15.47
C GLU A 31 1.13 10.39 -14.50
N VAL A 32 1.51 11.27 -13.57
CA VAL A 32 2.37 10.85 -12.46
C VAL A 32 1.54 9.87 -11.64
N GLU A 33 1.82 8.59 -11.80
CA GLU A 33 1.21 7.55 -10.99
C GLU A 33 1.91 7.60 -9.63
N PHE A 34 1.22 8.18 -8.65
CA PHE A 34 1.66 8.17 -7.26
C PHE A 34 1.25 6.86 -6.61
N ASP A 35 2.07 6.39 -5.67
CA ASP A 35 1.73 5.20 -4.90
C ASP A 35 0.54 5.51 -4.01
N ARG A 36 -0.47 4.65 -4.04
CA ARG A 36 -1.70 4.82 -3.29
C ARG A 36 -2.37 3.50 -2.95
N GLY A 37 -3.26 3.50 -1.98
CA GLY A 37 -4.01 2.32 -1.60
C GLY A 37 -5.08 2.66 -0.57
N GLU A 38 -5.70 1.65 0.03
CA GLU A 38 -6.75 1.87 1.03
C GLU A 38 -6.16 1.95 2.43
N LEU A 39 -6.71 2.82 3.29
CA LEU A 39 -6.39 2.85 4.72
C LEU A 39 -7.68 2.78 5.53
N SER A 40 -7.69 1.91 6.54
CA SER A 40 -8.75 1.86 7.54
C SER A 40 -8.16 1.88 8.94
N VAL A 41 -8.83 2.61 9.84
CA VAL A 41 -8.51 2.62 11.27
C VAL A 41 -9.77 2.24 12.02
N VAL A 42 -9.67 1.24 12.88
CA VAL A 42 -10.79 0.70 13.66
C VAL A 42 -10.43 0.72 15.13
N VAL A 43 -11.29 1.31 15.96
CA VAL A 43 -11.14 1.34 17.42
C VAL A 43 -12.35 0.66 18.04
N ASP A 44 -12.15 -0.42 18.79
CA ASP A 44 -13.22 -1.19 19.44
C ASP A 44 -14.32 -1.69 18.48
N GLY A 45 -13.94 -1.95 17.23
CA GLY A 45 -14.87 -2.33 16.16
C GLY A 45 -15.58 -1.16 15.48
N ASP A 46 -15.41 0.07 15.97
CA ASP A 46 -15.94 1.27 15.35
C ASP A 46 -14.92 1.88 14.36
N PRO A 47 -15.25 2.01 13.06
CA PRO A 47 -14.35 2.62 12.09
C PRO A 47 -14.23 4.13 12.33
N VAL A 48 -13.00 4.62 12.27
CA VAL A 48 -12.70 6.06 12.28
C VAL A 48 -13.03 6.64 10.90
N ASP A 49 -13.83 7.71 10.87
CA ASP A 49 -14.15 8.44 9.65
C ASP A 49 -12.96 9.28 9.19
N LEU A 50 -12.09 8.66 8.38
CA LEU A 50 -10.92 9.32 7.80
C LEU A 50 -11.29 10.38 6.77
N SER A 51 -12.51 10.37 6.22
CA SER A 51 -12.97 11.37 5.23
C SER A 51 -13.20 12.77 5.82
N ALA A 52 -13.27 12.88 7.16
CA ALA A 52 -13.50 14.15 7.83
C ALA A 52 -12.34 15.13 7.64
N ASP A 53 -12.66 16.42 7.41
CA ASP A 53 -11.71 17.51 7.10
C ASP A 53 -10.44 17.50 7.98
N ARG A 54 -10.57 17.20 9.27
CA ARG A 54 -9.45 17.21 10.24
C ARG A 54 -8.33 16.21 9.95
N PHE A 55 -8.55 15.23 9.08
CA PHE A 55 -7.56 14.22 8.67
C PHE A 55 -6.99 14.47 7.26
N GLN A 56 -7.57 15.42 6.52
CA GLN A 56 -7.25 15.67 5.13
C GLN A 56 -6.11 16.68 5.00
N ALA A 57 -5.17 16.43 4.08
CA ALA A 57 -3.98 17.26 3.88
C ALA A 57 -4.35 18.73 3.60
N GLU A 58 -5.39 18.98 2.81
CA GLU A 58 -5.82 20.32 2.40
C GLU A 58 -6.30 21.21 3.57
N ASN A 59 -6.59 20.60 4.72
CA ASN A 59 -7.21 21.27 5.86
C ASN A 59 -6.25 21.45 7.05
N VAL A 60 -4.97 21.12 6.88
CA VAL A 60 -3.95 21.25 7.94
C VAL A 60 -2.71 21.98 7.44
N ASP A 61 -2.03 22.70 8.34
CA ASP A 61 -0.89 23.54 7.99
C ASP A 61 0.44 22.76 7.85
N ASN A 62 0.49 21.48 8.29
CA ASN A 62 1.71 20.66 8.33
C ASN A 62 1.48 19.28 7.70
N ASP A 63 0.88 19.25 6.51
CA ASP A 63 0.76 18.03 5.74
C ASP A 63 2.14 17.55 5.24
N SER A 64 2.24 16.25 4.93
CA SER A 64 3.44 15.63 4.38
C SER A 64 3.12 14.94 3.07
N VAL A 65 3.82 15.34 2.01
CA VAL A 65 3.74 14.65 0.71
C VAL A 65 4.23 13.20 0.78
N ALA A 66 4.99 12.83 1.82
CA ALA A 66 5.50 11.47 1.98
C ALA A 66 4.41 10.46 2.34
N PHE A 67 3.33 10.86 3.02
CA PHE A 67 2.16 10.01 3.25
C PHE A 67 0.98 10.86 3.72
N HIS A 68 -0.14 10.87 2.99
CA HIS A 68 -1.29 11.70 3.32
C HIS A 68 -2.62 11.20 2.72
N LEU A 69 -3.71 11.87 3.11
CA LEU A 69 -5.06 11.67 2.60
C LEU A 69 -5.55 12.93 1.88
N HIS A 70 -6.45 12.74 0.91
CA HIS A 70 -7.10 13.82 0.16
C HIS A 70 -8.63 13.78 0.29
N GLU A 71 -9.27 14.94 0.34
CA GLU A 71 -10.74 15.06 0.48
C GLU A 71 -11.55 14.41 -0.67
N ARG A 72 -10.88 14.09 -1.78
CA ARG A 72 -11.49 13.60 -3.00
C ARG A 72 -11.91 12.13 -2.91
N ASP A 73 -11.16 11.32 -2.17
CA ASP A 73 -11.33 9.88 -2.09
C ASP A 73 -10.73 9.32 -0.79
N GLU A 74 -10.84 8.01 -0.60
CA GLU A 74 -10.47 7.34 0.65
C GLU A 74 -9.08 6.69 0.57
N TYR A 75 -8.27 7.07 -0.42
CA TYR A 75 -6.94 6.50 -0.59
C TYR A 75 -5.90 7.23 0.25
N TRP A 76 -4.93 6.46 0.75
CA TRP A 76 -3.65 7.03 1.12
C TRP A 76 -2.82 7.30 -0.13
N TYR A 77 -1.97 8.33 -0.06
CA TYR A 77 -1.08 8.75 -1.12
C TYR A 77 0.34 8.89 -0.59
N MET A 78 1.30 8.41 -1.37
CA MET A 78 2.72 8.56 -1.14
C MET A 78 3.35 9.21 -2.39
N GLU A 79 3.75 10.47 -2.23
CA GLU A 79 4.40 11.27 -3.29
C GLU A 79 5.85 11.64 -2.94
N GLY A 80 6.36 11.10 -1.82
CA GLY A 80 7.75 11.23 -1.41
C GLY A 80 8.71 10.46 -2.31
N GLU A 81 10.00 10.83 -2.26
CA GLU A 81 11.04 10.15 -3.05
C GLU A 81 11.42 8.77 -2.49
N GLU A 82 11.20 8.56 -1.18
CA GLU A 82 11.51 7.32 -0.46
C GLU A 82 10.22 6.72 0.11
N PRO A 83 10.09 5.38 0.12
CA PRO A 83 8.97 4.72 0.76
C PRO A 83 8.97 4.98 2.27
N VAL A 84 7.79 5.02 2.87
CA VAL A 84 7.63 5.07 4.33
C VAL A 84 7.21 3.71 4.86
N THR A 85 7.60 3.42 6.10
CA THR A 85 7.03 2.30 6.84
C THR A 85 5.59 2.58 7.24
N PHE A 86 4.82 1.53 7.57
CA PHE A 86 3.44 1.71 8.03
C PHE A 86 3.39 2.57 9.32
N ALA A 87 4.34 2.39 10.25
CA ALA A 87 4.45 3.23 11.44
C ALA A 87 4.70 4.72 11.09
N GLU A 88 5.62 4.99 10.16
CA GLU A 88 5.90 6.35 9.70
C GLU A 88 4.71 6.97 8.97
N GLY A 89 4.03 6.20 8.12
CA GLY A 89 2.81 6.65 7.45
C GLY A 89 1.74 7.11 8.45
N ILE A 90 1.51 6.33 9.52
CA ILE A 90 0.60 6.72 10.60
C ILE A 90 1.06 8.01 11.30
N ASP A 91 2.36 8.16 11.59
CA ASP A 91 2.88 9.35 12.27
C ASP A 91 2.81 10.63 11.42
N LEU A 92 2.78 10.49 10.10
CA LEU A 92 2.65 11.59 9.15
C LEU A 92 1.20 12.07 8.98
N LEU A 93 0.20 11.25 9.33
CA LEU A 93 -1.20 11.63 9.18
C LEU A 93 -1.61 12.70 10.20
N PRO A 94 -2.42 13.68 9.78
CA PRO A 94 -2.89 14.70 10.70
C PRO A 94 -3.71 14.07 11.83
N ARG A 95 -3.47 14.51 13.07
CA ARG A 95 -4.18 14.00 14.28
C ARG A 95 -3.85 12.54 14.63
N PHE A 96 -2.89 11.93 13.96
CA PHE A 96 -2.30 10.67 14.34
C PHE A 96 -0.92 10.90 14.95
N ALA A 97 -0.44 9.90 15.71
CA ALA A 97 0.96 9.80 16.08
C ALA A 97 1.30 8.33 16.33
N TYR A 98 2.54 7.95 16.05
CA TYR A 98 3.08 6.64 16.39
C TYR A 98 4.32 6.78 17.27
N ALA A 99 4.44 5.92 18.27
CA ALA A 99 5.68 5.72 19.00
C ALA A 99 5.90 4.25 19.31
N ASN A 100 7.17 3.86 19.38
CA ASN A 100 7.58 2.61 20.00
C ASN A 100 8.13 2.92 21.40
N ARG A 101 7.51 2.36 22.45
CA ARG A 101 7.93 2.53 23.85
C ARG A 101 8.13 1.17 24.46
N GLU A 102 9.35 0.86 24.86
CA GLU A 102 9.69 -0.41 25.53
C GLU A 102 9.22 -1.64 24.74
N ASP A 103 9.49 -1.64 23.43
CA ASP A 103 9.10 -2.70 22.48
C ASP A 103 7.58 -2.88 22.29
N ALA A 104 6.77 -1.89 22.72
CA ALA A 104 5.32 -1.86 22.49
C ALA A 104 4.92 -0.68 21.62
N HIS A 105 3.86 -0.88 20.85
CA HIS A 105 3.26 0.17 20.02
C HIS A 105 2.44 1.13 20.88
N VAL A 106 2.57 2.42 20.59
CA VAL A 106 1.69 3.45 21.11
C VAL A 106 1.18 4.24 19.93
N VAL A 107 -0.14 4.36 19.81
CA VAL A 107 -0.78 5.11 18.73
C VAL A 107 -1.69 6.16 19.33
N THR A 108 -1.59 7.40 18.84
CA THR A 108 -2.58 8.42 19.12
C THR A 108 -3.53 8.54 17.93
N VAL A 109 -4.84 8.53 18.19
CA VAL A 109 -5.88 8.79 17.18
C VAL A 109 -6.77 9.92 17.69
N ASP A 110 -6.79 11.03 16.96
CA ASP A 110 -7.57 12.23 17.25
C ASP A 110 -7.40 12.79 18.68
N GLY A 111 -6.18 12.64 19.23
CA GLY A 111 -5.83 13.10 20.56
C GLY A 111 -6.05 12.09 21.69
N THR A 112 -6.57 10.90 21.40
CA THR A 112 -6.62 9.77 22.35
C THR A 112 -5.40 8.88 22.13
N GLU A 113 -4.59 8.69 23.17
CA GLU A 113 -3.44 7.78 23.15
C GLU A 113 -3.87 6.37 23.58
N TYR A 114 -3.47 5.37 22.79
CA TYR A 114 -3.61 3.95 23.07
C TYR A 114 -2.20 3.36 23.22
N ASP A 115 -1.95 2.69 24.34
CA ASP A 115 -0.63 2.19 24.70
C ASP A 115 -0.65 0.66 24.82
N GLY A 116 0.05 -0.03 23.93
CA GLY A 116 0.10 -1.50 23.91
C GLY A 116 0.83 -2.13 25.09
N ARG A 117 1.41 -1.32 26.00
CA ARG A 117 1.93 -1.81 27.29
C ARG A 117 0.81 -2.03 28.30
N ASP A 118 -0.34 -1.37 28.11
CA ASP A 118 -1.52 -1.59 28.93
C ASP A 118 -2.16 -2.93 28.55
N SER A 119 -2.35 -3.81 29.53
CA SER A 119 -2.87 -5.17 29.27
C SER A 119 -4.29 -5.20 28.73
N SER A 120 -5.00 -4.08 28.84
CA SER A 120 -6.35 -3.85 28.32
C SER A 120 -6.35 -3.23 26.93
N THR A 121 -5.20 -3.16 26.25
CA THR A 121 -5.08 -2.52 24.93
C THR A 121 -4.26 -3.41 23.99
N ALA A 122 -4.86 -3.80 22.88
CA ALA A 122 -4.20 -4.50 21.79
C ALA A 122 -4.17 -3.57 20.55
N ILE A 123 -3.01 -3.51 19.88
CA ILE A 123 -2.80 -2.70 18.68
C ILE A 123 -2.21 -3.60 17.61
N THR A 124 -2.92 -3.74 16.49
CA THR A 124 -2.55 -4.63 15.39
C THR A 124 -2.49 -3.85 14.09
N PHE A 125 -1.44 -4.10 13.31
CA PHE A 125 -1.23 -3.53 11.98
C PHE A 125 -1.33 -4.64 10.94
N LEU A 126 -2.20 -4.46 9.96
CA LEU A 126 -2.41 -5.41 8.89
C LEU A 126 -2.20 -4.77 7.52
N VAL A 127 -1.65 -5.57 6.61
CA VAL A 127 -1.51 -5.23 5.19
C VAL A 127 -2.11 -6.39 4.40
N ASP A 128 -3.12 -6.10 3.59
CA ASP A 128 -3.89 -7.13 2.86
C ASP A 128 -4.36 -8.28 3.76
N ASP A 129 -4.88 -7.93 4.95
CA ASP A 129 -5.34 -8.85 6.02
C ASP A 129 -4.25 -9.69 6.72
N GLU A 130 -2.97 -9.46 6.43
CA GLU A 130 -1.84 -10.14 7.09
C GLU A 130 -1.19 -9.23 8.14
N VAL A 131 -0.92 -9.77 9.35
CA VAL A 131 -0.28 -9.01 10.42
C VAL A 131 1.18 -8.73 10.09
N VAL A 132 1.60 -7.48 10.22
CA VAL A 132 2.98 -7.03 9.94
C VAL A 132 3.60 -6.33 11.14
N ASP A 133 4.93 -6.21 11.15
CA ASP A 133 5.63 -5.27 12.04
C ASP A 133 5.65 -3.88 11.38
N PRO A 134 4.91 -2.90 11.93
CA PRO A 134 4.76 -1.59 11.29
C PRO A 134 6.06 -0.78 11.25
N THR A 135 7.05 -1.12 12.07
CA THR A 135 8.33 -0.39 12.13
C THR A 135 9.31 -0.78 11.03
N THR A 136 9.05 -1.88 10.33
CA THR A 136 9.94 -2.42 9.29
C THR A 136 9.24 -2.65 7.96
N TYR A 137 7.91 -2.71 7.96
CA TYR A 137 7.14 -2.89 6.74
C TYR A 137 7.02 -1.59 5.95
N GLU A 138 7.70 -1.52 4.80
CA GLU A 138 7.57 -0.44 3.81
C GLU A 138 6.28 -0.61 3.00
N VAL A 139 5.44 0.43 2.99
CA VAL A 139 4.15 0.42 2.30
C VAL A 139 4.38 0.45 0.78
N GLN A 140 3.59 -0.32 0.02
CA GLN A 140 3.67 -0.40 -1.43
C GLN A 140 2.35 0.00 -2.10
N ASN A 141 2.46 0.44 -3.36
CA ASN A 141 1.31 0.80 -4.19
C ASN A 141 0.26 -0.31 -4.28
N GLY A 142 -0.99 0.06 -4.08
CA GLY A 142 -2.17 -0.79 -4.20
C GLY A 142 -2.51 -1.60 -2.95
N GLU A 143 -1.74 -1.47 -1.86
CA GLU A 143 -1.98 -2.22 -0.63
C GLU A 143 -3.14 -1.65 0.20
N SER A 144 -3.90 -2.54 0.83
CA SER A 144 -4.94 -2.19 1.78
C SER A 144 -4.38 -2.28 3.20
N LEU A 145 -4.24 -1.12 3.84
CA LEU A 145 -3.71 -0.97 5.20
C LEU A 145 -4.85 -0.95 6.22
N ARG A 146 -4.65 -1.66 7.34
CA ARG A 146 -5.60 -1.62 8.47
C ARG A 146 -4.86 -1.51 9.80
N LEU A 147 -5.24 -0.50 10.58
CA LEU A 147 -4.87 -0.37 11.99
C LEU A 147 -6.08 -0.73 12.85
N GLU A 148 -5.93 -1.76 13.67
CA GLU A 148 -6.95 -2.18 14.64
C GLU A 148 -6.46 -1.91 16.06
N ILE A 149 -7.31 -1.25 16.84
CA ILE A 149 -7.10 -0.99 18.27
C ILE A 149 -8.29 -1.59 19.02
N GLU A 150 -8.01 -2.49 19.95
CA GLU A 150 -9.01 -3.10 20.83
C GLU A 150 -8.70 -2.74 22.28
N THR A 151 -9.72 -2.30 23.02
CA THR A 151 -9.64 -1.96 24.43
C THR A 151 -10.68 -2.72 25.27
N ASP A 152 -10.31 -3.09 26.49
CA ASP A 152 -11.28 -3.60 27.47
C ASP A 152 -12.00 -2.41 28.12
N ALA A 153 -13.21 -2.09 27.62
CA ALA A 153 -14.07 -1.03 28.16
C ALA A 153 -14.66 -1.31 29.56
#